data_AF-A0A5C5UIY5-F1
#
_entry.id   AF-A0A5C5UIY5-F1
#
_cell.length_a   1.000
_cell.length_b   1.000
_cell.length_c   1.000
_cell.angle_alpha   90.00
_cell.angle_beta   90.00
_cell.angle_gamma   90.00
#
_symmetry.space_group_name_H-M   'P 1'
#
loop_
_entity.id
_entity.type
_entity.pdbx_description
1 polymer ?
#
loop_
_entity_poly.entity_id
_entity_poly.type
_entity_poly.pdbx_seq_one_letter_code
_entity_poly.pdbx_strand_id
1 'polypeptide(L)'
;MGAMSDSVLALHAADQEPLAVPGPSPEVEAERRRSLKRYKALASGLLLVATAIFFLCRWAESQPEGAAAWVGYVRAAAEAGMIGGLADWFAVTALFRHPLGIPIPHTAIVKNKKDQIGNSLGGFVGENFLNAELITQKVRAAGIPQRLGEWLVQQENAEKVSSEAGRLTANIVRALDPKDAEAVINSALIQKLAEPDWAPPAGRLLDQLIAEGKTEPMVEEVVRWMHKKAIESEDFIVRVLDERRPAWAPKILQDVVGDKVYKELTQWTAAVSQNKNHEARNAIRRFISQLAHDLQFDPVMQRRVEGWKADIMGSTPVQNAAQAIWASASESLIEAAENPESILRVKIVQLAQTWGANLTDDAALRESLDRRVAGAAAFLADNYANEITSIISETVQRWDANEAGEKIELMVGKDLQYIRLNGTIVGALAGLVIYAVSHALFGL
;
A
#
# COMPACT_ATOMS: atom_id res chain seq x y z
N MET A 1 -17.73 -10.17 32.34
CA MET A 1 -16.92 -9.85 31.14
C MET A 1 -17.58 -8.84 30.18
N GLY A 2 -18.73 -8.23 30.50
CA GLY A 2 -19.35 -7.20 29.63
C GLY A 2 -18.90 -5.75 29.89
N ALA A 3 -18.39 -5.43 31.07
CA ALA A 3 -18.11 -4.04 31.46
C ALA A 3 -16.76 -3.48 30.97
N MET A 4 -15.89 -4.28 30.36
CA MET A 4 -14.61 -3.82 29.79
C MET A 4 -14.64 -3.59 28.28
N SER A 5 -15.64 -4.13 27.57
CA SER A 5 -15.79 -3.93 26.12
C SER A 5 -16.40 -2.56 25.80
N ASP A 6 -17.35 -2.09 26.61
CA ASP A 6 -18.02 -0.80 26.39
C ASP A 6 -17.09 0.39 26.69
N SER A 7 -16.14 0.23 27.61
CA SER A 7 -15.17 1.27 27.95
C SER A 7 -14.14 1.50 26.84
N VAL A 8 -13.75 0.46 26.09
CA VAL A 8 -12.79 0.57 24.97
C VAL A 8 -13.45 1.15 23.72
N LEU A 9 -14.76 0.88 23.52
CA LEU A 9 -15.57 1.50 22.47
C LEU A 9 -15.91 2.97 22.79
N ALA A 10 -16.13 3.31 24.07
CA ALA A 10 -16.38 4.69 24.49
C ALA A 10 -15.13 5.60 24.41
N LEU A 11 -13.93 5.03 24.60
CA LEU A 11 -12.66 5.78 24.50
C LEU A 11 -12.23 6.10 23.06
N HIS A 12 -12.73 5.38 22.04
CA HIS A 12 -12.46 5.70 20.63
C HIS A 12 -13.45 6.69 20.02
N ALA A 13 -14.56 7.00 20.70
CA ALA A 13 -15.59 7.92 20.20
C ALA A 13 -15.42 9.38 20.69
N ALA A 14 -14.47 9.65 21.59
CA ALA A 14 -14.40 10.92 22.33
C ALA A 14 -13.39 11.94 21.81
N ASP A 15 -12.46 11.60 20.90
CA ASP A 15 -11.38 12.51 20.44
C ASP A 15 -11.18 12.51 18.91
N GLN A 16 -12.27 12.49 18.14
CA GLN A 16 -12.19 13.00 16.77
C GLN A 16 -12.64 14.45 16.80
N GLU A 17 -11.72 15.37 17.14
CA GLU A 17 -11.89 16.76 16.72
C GLU A 17 -12.23 16.73 15.22
N PRO A 18 -13.35 17.35 14.78
CA PRO A 18 -13.67 17.39 13.37
C PRO A 18 -12.47 18.00 12.65
N LEU A 19 -11.82 17.20 11.80
CA LEU A 19 -10.64 17.59 11.05
C LEU A 19 -10.89 18.97 10.45
N ALA A 20 -10.11 19.96 10.90
CA ALA A 20 -10.28 21.34 10.48
C ALA A 20 -10.28 21.40 8.95
N VAL A 21 -11.32 22.01 8.38
CA VAL A 21 -11.50 21.99 6.94
C VAL A 21 -10.30 22.69 6.29
N PRO A 22 -9.59 22.03 5.34
CA PRO A 22 -8.40 22.61 4.72
C PRO A 22 -8.68 24.01 4.17
N GLY A 23 -7.84 24.96 4.56
CA GLY A 23 -7.92 26.36 4.16
C GLY A 23 -6.56 26.91 3.74
N PRO A 24 -6.50 28.06 3.06
CA PRO A 24 -5.24 28.74 2.77
C PRO A 24 -4.45 29.01 4.06
N SER A 25 -3.12 29.12 3.95
CA SER A 25 -2.29 29.36 5.14
C SER A 25 -2.73 30.63 5.89
N PRO A 26 -2.57 30.69 7.22
CA PRO A 26 -3.00 31.84 8.03
C PRO A 26 -2.41 33.17 7.55
N GLU A 27 -1.20 33.13 6.97
CA GLU A 27 -0.52 34.29 6.40
C GLU A 27 -1.26 34.86 5.18
N VAL A 28 -1.69 33.98 4.25
CA VAL A 28 -2.45 34.35 3.06
C VAL A 28 -3.81 34.92 3.44
N GLU A 29 -4.48 34.33 4.43
CA GLU A 29 -5.74 34.87 4.94
C GLU A 29 -5.57 36.25 5.58
N ALA A 30 -4.50 36.45 6.36
CA ALA A 30 -4.21 37.73 6.99
C ALA A 30 -3.94 38.83 5.94
N GLU A 31 -3.21 38.51 4.88
CA GLU A 31 -2.97 39.43 3.76
C GLU A 31 -4.27 39.80 3.05
N ARG A 32 -5.11 38.81 2.70
CA ARG A 32 -6.41 39.04 2.07
C ARG A 32 -7.33 39.88 2.96
N ARG A 33 -7.38 39.62 4.26
CA ARG A 33 -8.12 40.44 5.25
C ARG A 33 -7.64 41.89 5.26
N ARG A 34 -6.33 42.13 5.26
CA ARG A 34 -5.76 43.48 5.23
C ARG A 34 -6.12 44.21 3.94
N SER A 35 -5.99 43.52 2.80
CA SER A 35 -6.38 44.05 1.49
C SER A 35 -7.86 44.44 1.48
N LEU A 36 -8.75 43.52 1.87
CA LEU A 36 -10.19 43.76 1.91
C LEU A 36 -10.56 44.97 2.79
N LYS A 37 -9.96 45.09 3.98
CA LYS A 37 -10.19 46.24 4.88
C LYS A 37 -9.81 47.56 4.22
N ARG A 38 -8.67 47.62 3.52
CA ARG A 38 -8.22 48.83 2.81
C ARG A 38 -9.20 49.23 1.71
N TYR A 39 -9.61 48.28 0.86
CA TYR A 39 -10.54 48.57 -0.23
C TYR A 39 -11.94 48.92 0.27
N LYS A 40 -12.42 48.29 1.36
CA LYS A 40 -13.66 48.70 2.03
C LYS A 40 -13.58 50.13 2.56
N ALA A 41 -12.45 50.50 3.17
CA ALA A 41 -12.23 51.85 3.67
C ALA A 41 -12.18 52.88 2.54
N LEU A 42 -11.51 52.56 1.42
CA LEU A 42 -11.46 53.41 0.23
C LEU A 42 -12.85 53.62 -0.38
N ALA A 43 -13.60 52.55 -0.63
CA ALA A 43 -14.93 52.64 -1.22
C ALA A 43 -15.93 53.36 -0.30
N SER A 44 -15.87 53.12 1.02
CA SER A 44 -16.68 53.85 1.99
C SER A 44 -16.25 55.31 2.13
N GLY A 45 -14.95 55.60 2.08
CA GLY A 45 -14.42 56.96 2.12
C GLY A 45 -14.88 57.78 0.92
N LEU A 46 -14.82 57.22 -0.29
CA LEU A 46 -15.31 57.89 -1.49
C LEU A 46 -16.81 58.19 -1.40
N LEU A 47 -17.61 57.23 -0.90
CA LEU A 47 -19.04 57.46 -0.69
C LEU A 47 -19.30 58.60 0.29
N LEU A 48 -18.60 58.62 1.44
CA LEU A 48 -18.72 59.70 2.43
C LEU A 48 -18.31 61.05 1.86
N VAL A 49 -17.27 61.10 1.03
CA VAL A 49 -16.84 62.33 0.33
C VAL A 49 -17.93 62.80 -0.63
N ALA A 50 -18.50 61.92 -1.44
CA ALA A 50 -19.62 62.26 -2.33
C ALA A 50 -20.84 62.78 -1.54
N THR A 51 -21.20 62.11 -0.44
CA THR A 51 -22.26 62.56 0.47
C THR A 51 -21.96 63.95 1.05
N ALA A 52 -20.74 64.19 1.52
CA ALA A 52 -20.34 65.47 2.08
C ALA A 52 -20.39 66.59 1.04
N ILE A 53 -19.88 66.36 -0.18
CA ILE A 53 -19.95 67.31 -1.29
C ILE A 53 -21.42 67.64 -1.60
N PHE A 54 -22.29 66.63 -1.67
CA PHE A 54 -23.71 66.84 -1.91
C PHE A 54 -24.35 67.76 -0.85
N PHE A 55 -24.14 67.49 0.44
CA PHE A 55 -24.69 68.31 1.51
C PHE A 55 -24.08 69.72 1.57
N LEU A 56 -22.79 69.87 1.28
CA LEU A 56 -22.14 71.18 1.22
C LEU A 56 -22.67 72.02 0.05
N CYS A 57 -22.86 71.44 -1.12
CA CYS A 57 -23.49 72.11 -2.26
C CYS A 57 -24.93 72.52 -1.91
N ARG A 58 -25.72 71.62 -1.30
CA ARG A 58 -27.07 71.91 -0.82
C ARG A 58 -27.12 73.04 0.21
N TRP A 59 -26.17 73.06 1.13
CA TRP A 59 -26.04 74.13 2.12
C TRP A 59 -25.67 75.47 1.47
N ALA A 60 -24.74 75.47 0.52
CA ALA A 60 -24.36 76.68 -0.22
C ALA A 60 -25.55 77.24 -1.04
N GLU A 61 -26.34 76.38 -1.68
CA GLU A 61 -27.58 76.78 -2.38
C GLU A 61 -28.65 77.37 -1.44
N SER A 62 -28.63 77.02 -0.15
CA SER A 62 -29.60 77.50 0.85
C SER A 62 -29.30 78.89 1.43
N GLN A 63 -28.11 79.44 1.15
CA GLN A 63 -27.72 80.76 1.63
C GLN A 63 -28.42 81.89 0.85
N PRO A 64 -28.74 83.03 1.50
CA PRO A 64 -29.52 84.11 0.88
C PRO A 64 -28.87 84.78 -0.33
N GLU A 65 -27.55 84.67 -0.50
CA GLU A 65 -26.83 85.20 -1.67
C GLU A 65 -26.88 84.26 -2.89
N GLY A 66 -27.44 83.05 -2.73
CA GLY A 66 -27.46 82.00 -3.76
C GLY A 66 -26.10 81.35 -3.98
N ALA A 67 -26.08 80.25 -4.73
CA ALA A 67 -24.85 79.55 -5.10
C ALA A 67 -24.48 79.83 -6.57
N ALA A 68 -23.18 79.81 -6.87
CA ALA A 68 -22.69 79.94 -8.24
C ALA A 68 -23.17 78.77 -9.14
N ALA A 69 -23.40 79.01 -10.43
CA ALA A 69 -23.97 78.02 -11.35
C ALA A 69 -23.20 76.68 -11.42
N TRP A 70 -21.88 76.69 -11.21
CA TRP A 70 -21.05 75.48 -11.19
C TRP A 70 -21.41 74.53 -10.01
N VAL A 71 -22.00 75.06 -8.93
CA VAL A 71 -22.40 74.28 -7.75
C VAL A 71 -23.48 73.24 -8.12
N GLY A 72 -24.38 73.55 -9.05
CA GLY A 72 -25.40 72.61 -9.53
C GLY A 72 -24.81 71.40 -10.25
N TYR A 73 -23.75 71.60 -11.04
CA TYR A 73 -23.02 70.52 -11.73
C TYR A 73 -22.35 69.58 -10.73
N VAL A 74 -21.68 70.15 -9.73
CA VAL A 74 -21.00 69.38 -8.67
C VAL A 74 -22.02 68.67 -7.79
N ARG A 75 -23.16 69.31 -7.47
CA ARG A 75 -24.26 68.69 -6.72
C ARG A 75 -24.82 67.48 -7.45
N ALA A 76 -25.13 67.61 -8.75
CA ALA A 76 -25.70 66.52 -9.52
C ALA A 76 -24.73 65.34 -9.68
N ALA A 77 -23.44 65.63 -9.86
CA ALA A 77 -22.39 64.61 -9.84
C ALA A 77 -22.31 63.94 -8.46
N ALA A 78 -22.28 64.70 -7.37
CA ALA A 78 -22.21 64.15 -6.01
C ALA A 78 -23.46 63.34 -5.64
N GLU A 79 -24.65 63.80 -6.04
CA GLU A 79 -25.94 63.12 -5.82
C GLU A 79 -25.99 61.77 -6.54
N ALA A 80 -25.70 61.75 -7.85
CA ALA A 80 -25.72 60.53 -8.63
C ALA A 80 -24.59 59.57 -8.23
N GLY A 81 -23.41 60.09 -7.90
CA GLY A 81 -22.31 59.29 -7.36
C GLY A 81 -22.65 58.67 -6.01
N MET A 82 -23.27 59.44 -5.10
CA MET A 82 -23.75 58.93 -3.82
C MET A 82 -24.80 57.82 -4.00
N ILE A 83 -25.78 58.02 -4.89
CA ILE A 83 -26.81 57.01 -5.19
C ILE A 83 -26.17 55.75 -5.78
N GLY A 84 -25.26 55.89 -6.76
CA GLY A 84 -24.56 54.76 -7.37
C GLY A 84 -23.73 53.97 -6.34
N GLY A 85 -22.96 54.67 -5.50
CA GLY A 85 -22.18 54.05 -4.44
C GLY A 85 -23.03 53.39 -3.34
N LEU A 86 -24.22 53.91 -3.04
CA LEU A 86 -25.19 53.30 -2.12
C LEU A 86 -25.83 52.03 -2.71
N ALA A 87 -26.21 52.06 -3.98
CA ALA A 87 -26.81 50.92 -4.68
C ALA A 87 -25.84 49.74 -4.73
N ASP A 88 -24.58 49.99 -5.11
CA ASP A 88 -23.55 48.94 -5.15
C ASP A 88 -23.15 48.49 -3.75
N TRP A 89 -23.13 49.38 -2.76
CA TRP A 89 -22.94 48.98 -1.37
C TRP A 89 -24.03 48.01 -0.91
N PHE A 90 -25.29 48.29 -1.24
CA PHE A 90 -26.40 47.42 -0.91
C PHE A 90 -26.25 46.06 -1.61
N ALA A 91 -25.97 46.04 -2.92
CA ALA A 91 -25.82 44.81 -3.69
C ALA A 91 -24.69 43.91 -3.18
N VAL A 92 -23.49 44.49 -2.96
CA VAL A 92 -22.33 43.74 -2.46
C VAL A 92 -22.56 43.26 -1.02
N THR A 93 -23.17 44.08 -0.17
CA THR A 93 -23.51 43.67 1.20
C THR A 93 -24.54 42.54 1.17
N ALA A 94 -25.59 42.67 0.37
CA ALA A 94 -26.64 41.67 0.21
C ALA A 94 -26.14 40.33 -0.36
N LEU A 95 -24.99 40.30 -1.04
CA LEU A 95 -24.39 39.05 -1.49
C LEU A 95 -23.91 38.19 -0.32
N PHE A 96 -23.35 38.79 0.74
CA PHE A 96 -22.72 38.07 1.86
C PHE A 96 -23.48 38.15 3.18
N ARG A 97 -24.19 39.26 3.44
CA ARG A 97 -24.78 39.60 4.74
C ARG A 97 -26.12 40.32 4.56
N HIS A 98 -26.82 40.49 5.67
CA HIS A 98 -28.00 41.35 5.73
C HIS A 98 -27.59 42.83 5.82
N PRO A 99 -28.02 43.71 4.90
CA PRO A 99 -27.71 45.13 4.96
C PRO A 99 -28.32 45.73 6.24
N LEU A 100 -27.53 46.54 6.97
CA LEU A 100 -27.89 47.10 8.28
C LEU A 100 -28.32 46.07 9.35
N GLY A 101 -28.08 44.77 9.11
CA GLY A 101 -28.54 43.68 9.98
C GLY A 101 -30.03 43.35 9.83
N ILE A 102 -30.74 43.93 8.87
CA ILE A 102 -32.17 43.70 8.67
C ILE A 102 -32.36 42.49 7.75
N PRO A 103 -33.14 41.45 8.14
CA PRO A 103 -33.36 40.26 7.35
C PRO A 103 -34.30 40.55 6.17
N ILE A 104 -33.76 41.15 5.12
CA ILE A 104 -34.48 41.41 3.87
C ILE A 104 -34.53 40.11 3.04
N PRO A 105 -35.68 39.72 2.47
CA PRO A 105 -35.77 38.59 1.55
C PRO A 105 -34.73 38.69 0.42
N HIS A 106 -34.16 37.56 -0.01
CA HIS A 106 -33.14 37.49 -1.09
C HIS A 106 -31.81 38.22 -0.80
N THR A 107 -31.44 38.41 0.47
CA THR A 107 -30.11 38.87 0.88
C THR A 107 -29.31 37.74 1.55
N ALA A 108 -28.02 37.97 1.83
CA ALA A 108 -27.05 36.95 2.22
C ALA A 108 -27.02 35.74 1.25
N ILE A 109 -27.04 36.01 -0.06
CA ILE A 109 -27.20 34.97 -1.11
C ILE A 109 -26.15 33.87 -1.00
N VAL A 110 -24.87 34.22 -0.83
CA VAL A 110 -23.77 33.24 -0.72
C VAL A 110 -23.93 32.36 0.51
N LYS A 111 -24.32 32.95 1.64
CA LYS A 111 -24.60 32.22 2.88
C LYS A 111 -25.75 31.22 2.68
N ASN A 112 -26.84 31.66 2.06
CA ASN A 112 -28.05 30.85 1.87
C ASN A 112 -27.94 29.79 0.77
N LYS A 113 -27.08 30.01 -0.23
CA LYS A 113 -26.88 29.10 -1.37
C LYS A 113 -25.55 28.34 -1.34
N LYS A 114 -24.87 28.29 -0.18
CA LYS A 114 -23.53 27.68 -0.06
C LYS A 114 -23.48 26.25 -0.60
N ASP A 115 -24.49 25.43 -0.29
CA ASP A 115 -24.51 24.01 -0.69
C ASP A 115 -24.77 23.86 -2.18
N GLN A 116 -25.63 24.71 -2.75
CA GLN A 116 -25.86 24.76 -4.19
C GLN A 116 -24.59 25.16 -4.95
N ILE A 117 -23.85 26.15 -4.43
CA ILE A 117 -22.56 26.57 -4.99
C ILE A 117 -21.54 25.42 -4.90
N GLY A 118 -21.46 24.73 -3.76
CA GLY A 118 -20.59 23.58 -3.58
C GLY A 118 -20.88 22.45 -4.56
N ASN A 119 -22.15 22.07 -4.72
CA ASN A 119 -22.58 21.04 -5.66
C ASN A 119 -22.29 21.44 -7.11
N SER A 120 -22.57 22.69 -7.48
CA SER A 120 -22.32 23.19 -8.84
C SER A 120 -20.82 23.24 -9.15
N LEU A 121 -20.00 23.63 -8.17
CA LEU A 121 -18.55 23.64 -8.30
C LEU A 121 -17.99 22.21 -8.42
N GLY A 122 -18.49 21.27 -7.63
CA GLY A 122 -18.12 19.86 -7.73
C GLY A 122 -18.42 19.28 -9.10
N GLY A 123 -19.66 19.46 -9.60
CA GLY A 123 -20.07 19.01 -10.93
C GLY A 123 -19.24 19.66 -12.04
N PHE A 124 -19.01 20.98 -11.97
CA PHE A 124 -18.17 21.69 -12.92
C PHE A 124 -16.74 21.12 -12.96
N VAL A 125 -16.14 20.84 -11.80
CA VAL A 125 -14.79 20.28 -11.71
C VAL A 125 -14.75 18.86 -12.29
N GLY A 126 -15.76 18.04 -11.99
CA GLY A 126 -15.89 16.69 -12.53
C GLY A 126 -15.92 16.66 -14.05
N GLU A 127 -16.88 17.39 -14.63
CA GLU A 127 -17.12 17.40 -16.07
C GLU A 127 -15.93 17.99 -16.86
N ASN A 128 -15.35 19.09 -16.35
CA ASN A 128 -14.35 19.85 -17.12
C ASN A 128 -12.91 19.41 -16.86
N PHE A 129 -12.60 18.84 -15.69
CA PHE A 129 -11.22 18.55 -15.30
C PHE A 129 -10.95 17.07 -15.02
N LEU A 130 -11.98 16.25 -14.76
CA LEU A 130 -11.82 14.83 -14.44
C LEU A 130 -12.40 13.88 -15.50
N ASN A 131 -12.68 14.37 -16.72
CA ASN A 131 -13.08 13.49 -17.81
C ASN A 131 -11.92 12.58 -18.26
N ALA A 132 -12.25 11.35 -18.64
CA ALA A 132 -11.26 10.33 -18.98
C ALA A 132 -10.35 10.74 -20.14
N GLU A 133 -10.86 11.49 -21.13
CA GLU A 133 -10.06 11.94 -22.28
C GLU A 133 -8.90 12.86 -21.85
N LEU A 134 -9.19 13.89 -21.05
CA LEU A 134 -8.19 14.83 -20.56
C LEU A 134 -7.18 14.14 -19.64
N ILE A 135 -7.65 13.28 -18.73
CA ILE A 135 -6.78 12.52 -17.82
C ILE A 135 -5.85 11.61 -18.61
N THR A 136 -6.37 10.86 -19.58
CA THR A 136 -5.59 9.97 -20.45
C THR A 136 -4.53 10.77 -21.21
N GLN A 137 -4.90 11.90 -21.82
CA GLN A 137 -3.97 12.74 -22.57
C GLN A 137 -2.84 13.27 -21.66
N LYS A 138 -3.16 13.72 -20.44
CA LYS A 138 -2.18 14.21 -19.47
C LYS A 138 -1.26 13.10 -18.96
N VAL A 139 -1.80 11.91 -18.69
CA VAL A 139 -1.03 10.73 -18.24
C VAL A 139 -0.02 10.31 -19.30
N ARG A 140 -0.44 10.25 -20.58
CA ARG A 140 0.46 9.95 -21.69
C ARG A 140 1.55 11.01 -21.85
N ALA A 141 1.18 12.28 -21.79
CA ALA A 141 2.13 13.39 -21.88
C ALA A 141 3.14 13.42 -20.72
N ALA A 142 2.78 12.86 -19.55
CA ALA A 142 3.66 12.80 -18.40
C ALA A 142 4.81 11.80 -18.55
N GLY A 143 4.77 10.88 -19.54
CA GLY A 143 5.84 9.93 -19.81
C GLY A 143 6.17 9.03 -18.62
N ILE A 144 5.16 8.60 -17.85
CA ILE A 144 5.34 7.89 -16.57
C ILE A 144 6.24 6.65 -16.72
N PRO A 145 6.06 5.76 -17.71
CA PRO A 145 6.89 4.56 -17.80
C PRO A 145 8.37 4.88 -18.04
N GLN A 146 8.69 5.94 -18.78
CA GLN A 146 10.07 6.38 -19.00
C GLN A 146 10.69 6.92 -17.71
N ARG A 147 9.97 7.80 -16.99
CA ARG A 147 10.45 8.37 -15.72
C ARG A 147 10.65 7.29 -14.66
N LEU A 148 9.77 6.29 -14.65
CA LEU A 148 9.91 5.11 -13.79
C LEU A 148 11.16 4.30 -14.16
N GLY A 149 11.42 4.11 -15.46
CA GLY A 149 12.63 3.47 -15.95
C GLY A 149 13.91 4.18 -15.48
N GLU A 150 14.02 5.47 -15.76
CA GLU A 150 15.14 6.33 -15.34
C GLU A 150 15.35 6.33 -13.82
N TRP A 151 14.25 6.29 -13.05
CA TRP A 151 14.29 6.22 -11.59
C TRP A 151 14.81 4.85 -11.10
N LEU A 152 14.32 3.75 -11.66
CA LEU A 152 14.68 2.37 -11.25
C LEU A 152 16.12 1.97 -11.61
N VAL A 153 16.72 2.57 -12.64
CA VAL A 153 18.12 2.29 -13.00
C VAL A 153 19.10 2.76 -11.91
N GLN A 154 18.73 3.78 -11.13
CA GLN A 154 19.57 4.29 -10.05
C GLN A 154 19.60 3.30 -8.87
N GLN A 155 20.81 2.95 -8.42
CA GLN A 155 21.04 2.00 -7.31
C GLN A 155 20.23 2.35 -6.05
N GLU A 156 20.26 3.60 -5.60
CA GLU A 156 19.57 4.05 -4.39
C GLU A 156 18.05 3.84 -4.47
N ASN A 157 17.46 4.02 -5.65
CA ASN A 157 16.02 3.86 -5.85
C ASN A 157 15.63 2.38 -5.95
N ALA A 158 16.44 1.56 -6.62
CA ALA A 158 16.26 0.12 -6.64
C ALA A 158 16.37 -0.48 -5.22
N GLU A 159 17.26 0.04 -4.37
CA GLU A 159 17.35 -0.32 -2.96
C GLU A 159 16.10 0.07 -2.16
N LYS A 160 15.50 1.24 -2.44
CA LYS A 160 14.20 1.64 -1.87
C LYS A 160 13.09 0.66 -2.27
N VAL A 161 13.01 0.28 -3.55
CA VAL A 161 12.04 -0.74 -4.02
C VAL A 161 12.27 -2.07 -3.30
N SER A 162 13.52 -2.50 -3.19
CA SER A 162 13.89 -3.72 -2.47
C SER A 162 13.48 -3.66 -0.99
N SER A 163 13.68 -2.51 -0.34
CA SER A 163 13.25 -2.26 1.04
C SER A 163 11.74 -2.38 1.21
N GLU A 164 10.95 -1.70 0.38
CA GLU A 164 9.50 -1.74 0.48
C GLU A 164 8.94 -3.12 0.09
N ALA A 165 9.50 -3.77 -0.93
CA ALA A 165 9.13 -5.14 -1.29
C ALA A 165 9.46 -6.14 -0.16
N GLY A 166 10.61 -5.98 0.50
CA GLY A 166 10.99 -6.77 1.66
C GLY A 166 10.03 -6.59 2.84
N ARG A 167 9.73 -5.33 3.20
CA ARG A 167 8.74 -5.00 4.25
C ARG A 167 7.37 -5.58 3.94
N LEU A 168 6.89 -5.40 2.71
CA LEU A 168 5.61 -5.96 2.28
C LEU A 168 5.60 -7.48 2.39
N THR A 169 6.66 -8.15 1.93
CA THR A 169 6.80 -9.62 2.00
C THR A 169 6.78 -10.09 3.46
N ALA A 170 7.57 -9.48 4.33
CA ALA A 170 7.61 -9.83 5.75
C ALA A 170 6.24 -9.61 6.43
N ASN A 171 5.57 -8.51 6.12
CA ASN A 171 4.23 -8.22 6.64
C ASN A 171 3.18 -9.22 6.16
N ILE A 172 3.23 -9.60 4.87
CA ILE A 172 2.35 -10.64 4.32
C ILE A 172 2.59 -11.97 5.05
N VAL A 173 3.84 -12.40 5.20
CA VAL A 173 4.18 -13.66 5.87
C VAL A 173 3.70 -13.65 7.33
N ARG A 174 3.87 -12.53 8.04
CA ARG A 174 3.39 -12.36 9.43
C ARG A 174 1.87 -12.32 9.56
N ALA A 175 1.18 -11.84 8.52
CA ALA A 175 -0.28 -11.73 8.51
C ALA A 175 -0.98 -13.07 8.19
N LEU A 176 -0.27 -14.04 7.63
CA LEU A 176 -0.82 -15.36 7.34
C LEU A 176 -1.09 -16.15 8.63
N ASP A 177 -2.27 -16.76 8.72
CA ASP A 177 -2.58 -17.68 9.82
C ASP A 177 -1.69 -18.94 9.69
N PRO A 178 -0.90 -19.30 10.73
CA PRO A 178 -0.09 -20.50 10.72
C PRO A 178 -0.87 -21.78 10.38
N LYS A 179 -2.13 -21.88 10.80
CA LYS A 179 -2.95 -23.08 10.56
C LYS A 179 -3.30 -23.27 9.09
N ASP A 180 -3.57 -22.17 8.39
CA ASP A 180 -3.87 -22.21 6.95
C ASP A 180 -2.62 -22.62 6.17
N ALA A 181 -1.46 -22.07 6.54
CA ALA A 181 -0.18 -22.44 5.94
C ALA A 181 0.20 -23.91 6.22
N GLU A 182 -0.02 -24.38 7.45
CA GLU A 182 0.16 -25.78 7.83
C GLU A 182 -0.75 -26.71 7.01
N ALA A 183 -2.00 -26.32 6.75
CA ALA A 183 -2.92 -27.09 5.92
C ALA A 183 -2.44 -27.18 4.46
N VAL A 184 -1.89 -26.08 3.92
CA VAL A 184 -1.28 -26.07 2.59
C VAL A 184 -0.05 -26.97 2.54
N ILE A 185 0.85 -26.92 3.52
CA ILE A 185 2.02 -27.81 3.58
C ILE A 185 1.59 -29.28 3.71
N ASN A 186 0.59 -29.55 4.56
CA ASN A 186 0.04 -30.88 4.72
C ASN A 186 -0.50 -31.44 3.39
N SER A 187 -1.28 -30.65 2.66
CA SER A 187 -1.88 -31.10 1.39
C SER A 187 -0.87 -31.14 0.23
N ALA A 188 -0.03 -30.11 0.08
CA ALA A 188 0.88 -29.96 -1.05
C ALA A 188 2.14 -30.83 -0.92
N LEU A 189 2.59 -31.12 0.29
CA LEU A 189 3.83 -31.87 0.53
C LEU A 189 3.57 -33.19 1.25
N ILE A 190 2.99 -33.17 2.45
CA ILE A 190 2.93 -34.38 3.31
C ILE A 190 1.99 -35.43 2.70
N GLN A 191 0.78 -35.05 2.31
CA GLN A 191 -0.19 -35.95 1.66
C GLN A 191 0.29 -36.41 0.29
N LYS A 192 0.91 -35.52 -0.49
CA LYS A 192 1.49 -35.87 -1.80
C LYS A 192 2.63 -36.88 -1.69
N LEU A 193 3.39 -36.87 -0.59
CA LEU A 193 4.39 -37.89 -0.30
C LEU A 193 3.75 -39.20 0.22
N ALA A 194 2.59 -39.13 0.88
CA ALA A 194 1.89 -40.29 1.43
C ALA A 194 1.11 -41.11 0.37
N GLU A 195 0.60 -40.43 -0.65
CA GLU A 195 -0.33 -40.96 -1.66
C GLU A 195 0.25 -42.10 -2.53
N PRO A 196 1.49 -42.02 -3.05
CA PRO A 196 2.06 -43.08 -3.88
C PRO A 196 2.50 -44.31 -3.08
N ASP A 197 2.52 -45.48 -3.72
CA ASP A 197 3.22 -46.66 -3.20
C ASP A 197 4.73 -46.43 -3.25
N TRP A 198 5.40 -46.59 -2.11
CA TRP A 198 6.83 -46.30 -1.96
C TRP A 198 7.71 -47.43 -2.48
N ALA A 199 7.22 -48.68 -2.39
CA ALA A 199 8.04 -49.84 -2.69
C ALA A 199 8.55 -49.90 -4.15
N PRO A 200 7.70 -49.80 -5.21
CA PRO A 200 8.21 -49.91 -6.58
C PRO A 200 9.17 -48.78 -6.99
N PRO A 201 8.92 -47.49 -6.67
CA PRO A 201 9.90 -46.43 -6.90
C PRO A 201 11.23 -46.65 -6.15
N ALA A 202 11.18 -47.07 -4.88
CA ALA A 202 12.38 -47.36 -4.10
C ALA A 202 13.19 -48.50 -4.72
N GLY A 203 12.53 -49.56 -5.18
CA GLY A 203 13.17 -50.68 -5.86
C GLY A 203 13.83 -50.28 -7.18
N ARG A 204 13.17 -49.44 -8.01
CA ARG A 204 13.75 -48.89 -9.25
C ARG A 204 14.98 -48.03 -8.99
N LEU A 205 14.94 -47.19 -7.96
CA LEU A 205 16.09 -46.37 -7.55
C LEU A 205 17.25 -47.24 -7.09
N LEU A 206 16.98 -48.27 -6.28
CA LEU A 206 17.99 -49.23 -5.84
C LEU A 206 18.61 -49.97 -7.04
N ASP A 207 17.79 -50.45 -7.98
CA ASP A 207 18.26 -51.14 -9.18
C ASP A 207 19.14 -50.24 -10.06
N GLN A 208 18.74 -48.97 -10.23
CA GLN A 208 19.56 -47.97 -10.91
C GLN A 208 20.91 -47.74 -10.21
N LEU A 209 20.93 -47.61 -8.89
CA LEU A 209 22.17 -47.44 -8.12
C LEU A 209 23.08 -48.67 -8.24
N ILE A 210 22.52 -49.89 -8.33
CA ILE A 210 23.27 -51.12 -8.56
C ILE A 210 23.88 -51.09 -9.97
N ALA A 211 23.09 -50.77 -11.00
CA ALA A 211 23.54 -50.71 -12.38
C ALA A 211 24.65 -49.66 -12.59
N GLU A 212 24.57 -48.52 -11.90
CA GLU A 212 25.59 -47.47 -11.91
C GLU A 212 26.83 -47.80 -11.04
N GLY A 213 26.84 -48.95 -10.36
CA GLY A 213 27.93 -49.36 -9.46
C GLY A 213 28.05 -48.53 -8.18
N LYS A 214 27.05 -47.70 -7.87
CA LYS A 214 27.03 -46.79 -6.71
C LYS A 214 26.75 -47.50 -5.38
N THR A 215 26.35 -48.76 -5.39
CA THR A 215 26.14 -49.57 -4.18
C THR A 215 27.44 -50.13 -3.59
N GLU A 216 28.51 -50.24 -4.38
CA GLU A 216 29.77 -50.83 -3.93
C GLU A 216 30.45 -50.05 -2.78
N PRO A 217 30.51 -48.70 -2.78
CA PRO A 217 31.01 -47.94 -1.65
C PRO A 217 30.21 -48.16 -0.35
N MET A 218 28.88 -48.37 -0.45
CA MET A 218 28.07 -48.70 0.74
C MET A 218 28.41 -50.10 1.28
N VAL A 219 28.57 -51.09 0.40
CA VAL A 219 28.97 -52.45 0.82
C VAL A 219 30.33 -52.41 1.51
N GLU A 220 31.27 -51.65 0.97
CA GLU A 220 32.60 -51.44 1.57
C GLU A 220 32.49 -50.84 2.98
N GLU A 221 31.68 -49.80 3.17
CA GLU A 221 31.52 -49.15 4.48
C GLU A 221 30.86 -50.07 5.50
N VAL A 222 29.81 -50.81 5.09
CA VAL A 222 29.14 -51.78 5.97
C VAL A 222 30.11 -52.88 6.40
N VAL A 223 30.89 -53.44 5.46
CA VAL A 223 31.87 -54.48 5.78
C VAL A 223 32.94 -53.95 6.73
N ARG A 224 33.45 -52.73 6.50
CA ARG A 224 34.44 -52.10 7.38
C ARG A 224 33.88 -51.85 8.78
N TRP A 225 32.64 -51.35 8.85
CA TRP A 225 31.93 -51.15 10.11
C TRP A 225 31.74 -52.47 10.86
N MET A 226 31.32 -53.54 10.16
CA MET A 226 31.16 -54.87 10.76
C MET A 226 32.48 -55.42 11.30
N HIS A 227 33.59 -55.24 10.56
CA HIS A 227 34.90 -55.66 11.02
C HIS A 227 35.34 -54.89 12.26
N LYS A 228 35.21 -53.56 12.24
CA LYS A 228 35.50 -52.71 13.40
C LYS A 228 34.66 -53.13 14.61
N LYS A 229 33.37 -53.34 14.41
CA LYS A 229 32.46 -53.73 15.49
C LYS A 229 32.75 -55.13 16.02
N ALA A 230 33.17 -56.06 15.16
CA ALA A 230 33.61 -57.40 15.58
C ALA A 230 34.82 -57.34 16.51
N ILE A 231 35.81 -56.48 16.21
CA ILE A 231 36.99 -56.26 17.08
C ILE A 231 36.57 -55.63 18.43
N GLU A 232 35.70 -54.63 18.40
CA GLU A 232 35.28 -53.90 19.61
C GLU A 232 34.33 -54.69 20.53
N SER A 233 33.77 -55.82 20.08
CA SER A 233 32.69 -56.53 20.78
C SER A 233 33.15 -57.82 21.48
N GLU A 234 34.45 -58.00 21.74
CA GLU A 234 35.03 -59.19 22.38
C GLU A 234 34.26 -59.59 23.66
N ASP A 235 34.16 -58.68 24.63
CA ASP A 235 33.47 -58.91 25.90
C ASP A 235 31.98 -59.26 25.74
N PHE A 236 31.32 -58.70 24.73
CA PHE A 236 29.91 -58.97 24.45
C PHE A 236 29.74 -60.37 23.85
N ILE A 237 30.59 -60.73 22.90
CA ILE A 237 30.56 -62.03 22.23
C ILE A 237 30.83 -63.15 23.25
N VAL A 238 31.87 -63.00 24.07
CA VAL A 238 32.21 -63.95 25.13
C VAL A 238 31.05 -64.09 26.12
N ARG A 239 30.45 -62.98 26.57
CA ARG A 239 29.33 -62.99 27.51
C ARG A 239 28.07 -63.68 26.98
N VAL A 240 27.66 -63.39 25.74
CA VAL A 240 26.46 -63.99 25.14
C VAL A 240 26.63 -65.51 24.96
N LEU A 241 27.83 -65.93 24.55
CA LEU A 241 28.18 -67.35 24.44
C LEU A 241 28.18 -68.03 25.80
N ASP A 242 28.60 -67.33 26.84
CA ASP A 242 28.60 -67.80 28.22
C ASP A 242 27.19 -67.84 28.87
N GLU A 243 26.28 -66.94 28.50
CA GLU A 243 24.92 -66.88 29.04
C GLU A 243 23.97 -67.89 28.38
N ARG A 244 24.15 -68.21 27.10
CA ARG A 244 23.30 -69.17 26.35
C ARG A 244 23.75 -70.63 26.47
N ARG A 245 24.60 -70.97 27.46
CA ARG A 245 25.18 -72.32 27.63
C ARG A 245 24.14 -73.36 28.06
N PRO A 246 24.01 -74.50 27.36
CA PRO A 246 23.25 -75.65 27.85
C PRO A 246 23.98 -76.35 29.02
N ALA A 247 23.25 -76.73 30.07
CA ALA A 247 23.83 -77.34 31.28
C ALA A 247 24.53 -78.70 31.06
N TRP A 248 24.33 -79.35 29.91
CA TRP A 248 24.86 -80.68 29.57
C TRP A 248 26.15 -80.65 28.73
N ALA A 249 26.77 -79.48 28.53
CA ALA A 249 27.96 -79.34 27.67
C ALA A 249 29.25 -79.96 28.29
N PRO A 250 30.01 -80.78 27.54
CA PRO A 250 31.26 -81.41 27.98
C PRO A 250 32.36 -80.42 28.41
N LYS A 251 33.22 -80.81 29.36
CA LYS A 251 34.35 -80.00 29.89
C LYS A 251 35.31 -79.41 28.84
N ILE A 252 35.47 -80.07 27.69
CA ILE A 252 36.34 -79.61 26.61
C ILE A 252 35.76 -78.39 25.86
N LEU A 253 34.43 -78.20 25.89
CA LEU A 253 33.76 -76.98 25.40
C LEU A 253 33.76 -75.85 26.45
N GLN A 254 34.27 -76.08 27.67
CA GLN A 254 34.16 -75.11 28.77
C GLN A 254 35.22 -73.99 28.74
N ASP A 255 36.40 -74.23 28.15
CA ASP A 255 37.53 -73.27 28.22
C ASP A 255 37.91 -72.62 26.87
N VAL A 256 37.33 -73.06 25.74
CA VAL A 256 37.88 -72.75 24.40
C VAL A 256 36.88 -72.06 23.46
N VAL A 257 35.59 -72.00 23.79
CA VAL A 257 34.57 -71.63 22.80
C VAL A 257 34.50 -70.12 22.56
N GLY A 258 34.53 -69.29 23.62
CA GLY A 258 34.42 -67.83 23.49
C GLY A 258 35.58 -67.22 22.68
N ASP A 259 36.81 -67.41 23.17
CA ASP A 259 38.03 -66.86 22.55
C ASP A 259 38.27 -67.39 21.14
N LYS A 260 37.98 -68.67 20.88
CA LYS A 260 38.15 -69.26 19.55
C LYS A 260 37.11 -68.73 18.57
N VAL A 261 35.84 -68.61 18.98
CA VAL A 261 34.78 -68.05 18.14
C VAL A 261 35.04 -66.56 17.86
N TYR A 262 35.52 -65.80 18.84
CA TYR A 262 35.92 -64.41 18.64
C TYR A 262 37.08 -64.29 17.64
N LYS A 263 38.14 -65.10 17.79
CA LYS A 263 39.27 -65.11 16.83
C LYS A 263 38.84 -65.50 15.42
N GLU A 264 37.99 -66.51 15.26
CA GLU A 264 37.46 -66.91 13.96
C GLU A 264 36.55 -65.82 13.35
N LEU A 265 35.70 -65.16 14.15
CA LEU A 265 34.84 -64.07 13.69
C LEU A 265 35.64 -62.84 13.24
N THR A 266 36.66 -62.46 14.00
CA THR A 266 37.53 -61.32 13.67
C THR A 266 38.41 -61.61 12.45
N GLN A 267 38.95 -62.83 12.32
CA GLN A 267 39.68 -63.25 11.12
C GLN A 267 38.78 -63.33 9.90
N TRP A 268 37.57 -63.88 10.03
CA TRP A 268 36.60 -63.92 8.94
C TRP A 268 36.20 -62.52 8.49
N THR A 269 35.86 -61.61 9.42
CA THR A 269 35.53 -60.22 9.05
C THR A 269 36.70 -59.46 8.43
N ALA A 270 37.94 -59.72 8.88
CA ALA A 270 39.14 -59.18 8.24
C ALA A 270 39.30 -59.68 6.80
N ALA A 271 39.09 -60.98 6.58
CA ALA A 271 39.15 -61.60 5.25
C ALA A 271 38.05 -61.05 4.32
N VAL A 272 36.83 -60.84 4.85
CA VAL A 272 35.73 -60.18 4.13
C VAL A 272 36.10 -58.74 3.79
N SER A 273 36.74 -57.99 4.70
CA SER A 273 37.15 -56.61 4.46
C SER A 273 38.25 -56.48 3.41
N GLN A 274 39.24 -57.38 3.40
CA GLN A 274 40.39 -57.28 2.50
C GLN A 274 40.11 -57.83 1.10
N ASN A 275 39.26 -58.86 0.97
CA ASN A 275 38.97 -59.50 -0.31
C ASN A 275 37.65 -58.99 -0.91
N LYS A 276 37.74 -58.19 -1.98
CA LYS A 276 36.57 -57.64 -2.70
C LYS A 276 35.66 -58.70 -3.36
N ASN A 277 36.20 -59.90 -3.60
CA ASN A 277 35.48 -61.03 -4.19
C ASN A 277 35.06 -62.08 -3.15
N HIS A 278 35.13 -61.75 -1.85
CA HIS A 278 34.73 -62.67 -0.79
C HIS A 278 33.26 -63.08 -0.92
N GLU A 279 32.95 -64.34 -0.62
CA GLU A 279 31.59 -64.89 -0.76
C GLU A 279 30.54 -64.09 0.03
N ALA A 280 30.89 -63.64 1.23
CA ALA A 280 30.04 -62.78 2.05
C ALA A 280 29.68 -61.44 1.37
N ARG A 281 30.64 -60.79 0.68
CA ARG A 281 30.36 -59.57 -0.10
C ARG A 281 29.41 -59.87 -1.26
N ASN A 282 29.63 -61.00 -1.95
CA ASN A 282 28.73 -61.45 -3.02
C ASN A 282 27.33 -61.80 -2.49
N ALA A 283 27.21 -62.32 -1.26
CA ALA A 283 25.93 -62.55 -0.61
C ALA A 283 25.21 -61.22 -0.32
N ILE A 284 25.92 -60.19 0.16
CA ILE A 284 25.37 -58.84 0.34
C ILE A 284 24.90 -58.25 -1.00
N ARG A 285 25.71 -58.34 -2.06
CA ARG A 285 25.33 -57.87 -3.41
C ARG A 285 24.06 -58.58 -3.90
N ARG A 286 24.01 -59.92 -3.79
CA ARG A 286 22.82 -60.71 -4.14
C ARG A 286 21.59 -60.30 -3.33
N PHE A 287 21.76 -60.06 -2.02
CA PHE A 287 20.67 -59.60 -1.17
C PHE A 287 20.15 -58.22 -1.59
N ILE A 288 21.03 -57.26 -1.89
CA ILE A 288 20.66 -55.91 -2.34
C ILE A 288 19.92 -55.99 -3.69
N SER A 289 20.40 -56.80 -4.63
CA SER A 289 19.73 -57.05 -5.90
C SER A 289 18.37 -57.73 -5.73
N GLN A 290 18.27 -58.72 -4.85
CA GLN A 290 17.01 -59.40 -4.54
C GLN A 290 16.01 -58.42 -3.89
N LEU A 291 16.46 -57.60 -2.95
CA LEU A 291 15.64 -56.58 -2.31
C LEU A 291 15.12 -55.56 -3.34
N ALA A 292 15.98 -55.11 -4.27
CA ALA A 292 15.58 -54.20 -5.35
C ALA A 292 14.49 -54.82 -6.25
N HIS A 293 14.58 -56.12 -6.52
CA HIS A 293 13.58 -56.87 -7.27
C HIS A 293 12.28 -57.06 -6.48
N ASP A 294 12.36 -57.50 -5.22
CA ASP A 294 11.21 -57.77 -4.36
C ASP A 294 10.39 -56.48 -4.12
N LEU A 295 11.06 -55.33 -3.93
CA LEU A 295 10.40 -54.03 -3.81
C LEU A 295 9.56 -53.66 -5.05
N GLN A 296 9.97 -54.11 -6.24
CA GLN A 296 9.27 -53.82 -7.50
C GLN A 296 8.18 -54.83 -7.84
N PHE A 297 8.37 -56.11 -7.51
CA PHE A 297 7.55 -57.19 -8.04
C PHE A 297 6.94 -58.13 -6.99
N ASP A 298 7.41 -58.15 -5.73
CA ASP A 298 6.85 -58.99 -4.68
C ASP A 298 5.75 -58.28 -3.87
N PRO A 299 4.48 -58.73 -3.95
CA PRO A 299 3.37 -58.13 -3.21
C PRO A 299 3.51 -58.24 -1.68
N VAL A 300 4.31 -59.18 -1.15
CA VAL A 300 4.53 -59.30 0.30
C VAL A 300 5.50 -58.21 0.77
N MET A 301 6.64 -58.05 0.11
CA MET A 301 7.59 -56.99 0.41
C MET A 301 6.97 -55.60 0.24
N GLN A 302 6.20 -55.38 -0.83
CA GLN A 302 5.50 -54.11 -1.05
C GLN A 302 4.59 -53.76 0.14
N ARG A 303 3.72 -54.69 0.56
CA ARG A 303 2.84 -54.46 1.73
C ARG A 303 3.61 -54.18 3.01
N ARG A 304 4.79 -54.79 3.19
CA ARG A 304 5.63 -54.54 4.37
C ARG A 304 6.15 -53.10 4.39
N VAL A 305 6.61 -52.60 3.24
CA VAL A 305 7.06 -51.21 3.10
C VAL A 305 5.90 -50.25 3.26
N GLU A 306 4.72 -50.56 2.70
CA GLU A 306 3.53 -49.73 2.90
C GLU A 306 3.07 -49.70 4.37
N GLY A 307 3.26 -50.79 5.11
CA GLY A 307 3.08 -50.82 6.57
C GLY A 307 4.03 -49.86 7.29
N TRP A 308 5.32 -49.90 6.97
CA TRP A 308 6.28 -48.95 7.53
C TRP A 308 5.99 -47.50 7.15
N LYS A 309 5.54 -47.26 5.92
CA LYS A 309 5.06 -45.94 5.48
C LYS A 309 3.92 -45.48 6.38
N ALA A 310 2.90 -46.31 6.59
CA ALA A 310 1.76 -45.97 7.45
C ALA A 310 2.19 -45.65 8.89
N ASP A 311 3.11 -46.42 9.46
CA ASP A 311 3.66 -46.19 10.80
C ASP A 311 4.42 -44.85 10.89
N ILE A 312 5.25 -44.54 9.88
CA ILE A 312 5.98 -43.27 9.80
C ILE A 312 5.01 -42.10 9.64
N MET A 313 4.06 -42.20 8.71
CA MET A 313 3.08 -41.14 8.45
C MET A 313 2.15 -40.89 9.64
N GLY A 314 1.87 -41.92 10.44
CA GLY A 314 1.10 -41.83 11.68
C GLY A 314 1.89 -41.31 12.88
N SER A 315 3.21 -41.15 12.77
CA SER A 315 4.07 -40.76 13.88
C SER A 315 3.91 -39.28 14.28
N THR A 316 4.08 -38.98 15.57
CA THR A 316 4.03 -37.60 16.09
C THR A 316 4.98 -36.62 15.39
N PRO A 317 6.23 -37.00 15.02
CA PRO A 317 7.10 -36.12 14.25
C PRO A 317 6.52 -35.70 12.88
N VAL A 318 5.85 -36.60 12.17
CA VAL A 318 5.24 -36.27 10.86
C VAL A 318 3.99 -35.42 11.04
N GLN A 319 3.20 -35.67 12.07
CA GLN A 319 2.03 -34.84 12.39
C GLN A 319 2.42 -33.38 12.71
N ASN A 320 3.55 -33.18 13.37
CA ASN A 320 4.07 -31.83 13.70
C ASN A 320 4.97 -31.25 12.60
N ALA A 321 5.26 -32.00 11.53
CA ALA A 321 6.21 -31.58 10.50
C ALA A 321 5.73 -30.34 9.76
N ALA A 322 4.43 -30.23 9.46
CA ALA A 322 3.89 -29.06 8.77
C ALA A 322 4.12 -27.76 9.56
N GLN A 323 3.88 -27.80 10.89
CA GLN A 323 4.13 -26.68 11.79
C GLN A 323 5.61 -26.28 11.80
N ALA A 324 6.50 -27.27 11.97
CA ALA A 324 7.94 -27.00 12.00
C ALA A 324 8.47 -26.44 10.67
N ILE A 325 8.00 -26.99 9.55
CA ILE A 325 8.35 -26.51 8.20
C ILE A 325 7.87 -25.08 8.02
N TRP A 326 6.63 -24.76 8.39
CA TRP A 326 6.11 -23.40 8.29
C TRP A 326 6.88 -22.42 9.17
N ALA A 327 7.13 -22.77 10.44
CA ALA A 327 7.86 -21.91 11.37
C ALA A 327 9.26 -21.59 10.82
N SER A 328 10.00 -22.60 10.38
CA SER A 328 11.35 -22.41 9.83
C SER A 328 11.34 -21.64 8.52
N ALA A 329 10.40 -21.95 7.61
CA ALA A 329 10.30 -21.27 6.31
C ALA A 329 9.88 -19.81 6.46
N SER A 330 8.88 -19.51 7.31
CA SER A 330 8.41 -18.15 7.56
C SER A 330 9.50 -17.30 8.21
N GLU A 331 10.20 -17.81 9.23
CA GLU A 331 11.33 -17.12 9.87
C GLU A 331 12.43 -16.81 8.86
N SER A 332 12.85 -17.80 8.06
CA SER A 332 13.89 -17.64 7.04
C SER A 332 13.48 -16.64 5.95
N LEU A 333 12.21 -16.66 5.53
CA LEU A 333 11.69 -15.72 4.53
C LEU A 333 11.60 -14.30 5.07
N ILE A 334 11.19 -14.12 6.33
CA ILE A 334 11.16 -12.82 7.00
C ILE A 334 12.58 -12.27 7.13
N GLU A 335 13.54 -13.07 7.62
CA GLU A 335 14.94 -12.67 7.74
C GLU A 335 15.51 -12.26 6.39
N ALA A 336 15.29 -13.07 5.34
CA ALA A 336 15.71 -12.74 4.00
C ALA A 336 15.03 -11.48 3.46
N ALA A 337 13.77 -11.21 3.81
CA ALA A 337 13.06 -10.02 3.36
C ALA A 337 13.53 -8.74 4.08
N GLU A 338 13.91 -8.84 5.34
CA GLU A 338 14.31 -7.68 6.16
C GLU A 338 15.79 -7.34 6.02
N ASN A 339 16.67 -8.35 5.89
CA ASN A 339 18.11 -8.15 5.77
C ASN A 339 18.50 -7.56 4.39
N PRO A 340 19.04 -6.33 4.32
CA PRO A 340 19.42 -5.69 3.05
C PRO A 340 20.46 -6.45 2.24
N GLU A 341 21.32 -7.24 2.89
CA GLU A 341 22.40 -8.01 2.24
C GLU A 341 21.95 -9.41 1.80
N SER A 342 20.68 -9.78 2.05
CA SER A 342 20.18 -11.09 1.66
C SER A 342 20.17 -11.26 0.14
N ILE A 343 20.29 -12.52 -0.31
CA ILE A 343 20.19 -12.86 -1.74
C ILE A 343 18.85 -12.38 -2.32
N LEU A 344 17.76 -12.49 -1.55
CA LEU A 344 16.43 -12.01 -1.97
C LEU A 344 16.45 -10.51 -2.25
N ARG A 345 16.97 -9.71 -1.31
CA ARG A 345 17.00 -8.26 -1.42
C ARG A 345 17.92 -7.78 -2.53
N VAL A 346 19.10 -8.39 -2.66
CA VAL A 346 20.03 -8.11 -3.76
C VAL A 346 19.42 -8.47 -5.12
N LYS A 347 18.69 -9.59 -5.22
CA LYS A 347 18.01 -9.98 -6.46
C LYS A 347 16.88 -9.03 -6.83
N ILE A 348 16.12 -8.52 -5.86
CA ILE A 348 15.09 -7.51 -6.12
C ILE A 348 15.72 -6.23 -6.67
N VAL A 349 16.86 -5.77 -6.12
CA VAL A 349 17.60 -4.62 -6.66
C VAL A 349 18.00 -4.86 -8.11
N GLN A 350 18.60 -6.01 -8.41
CA GLN A 350 19.01 -6.38 -9.77
C GLN A 350 17.82 -6.45 -10.74
N LEU A 351 16.69 -7.02 -10.32
CA LEU A 351 15.48 -7.11 -11.12
C LEU A 351 14.87 -5.72 -11.36
N ALA A 352 14.85 -4.86 -10.34
CA ALA A 352 14.38 -3.48 -10.46
C ALA A 352 15.21 -2.69 -11.47
N GLN A 353 16.53 -2.79 -11.41
CA GLN A 353 17.44 -2.15 -12.37
C GLN A 353 17.28 -2.72 -13.78
N THR A 354 17.15 -4.04 -13.91
CA THR A 354 16.94 -4.69 -15.22
C THR A 354 15.62 -4.21 -15.85
N TRP A 355 14.55 -4.14 -15.05
CA TRP A 355 13.28 -3.57 -15.49
C TRP A 355 13.41 -2.08 -15.84
N GLY A 356 14.15 -1.31 -15.06
CA GLY A 356 14.42 0.09 -15.34
C GLY A 356 15.15 0.32 -16.67
N ALA A 357 16.16 -0.50 -16.94
CA ALA A 357 16.89 -0.50 -18.21
C ALA A 357 15.97 -0.87 -19.37
N ASN A 358 15.20 -1.96 -19.25
CA ASN A 358 14.23 -2.37 -20.27
C ASN A 358 13.19 -1.27 -20.57
N LEU A 359 12.72 -0.54 -19.56
CA LEU A 359 11.77 0.57 -19.74
C LEU A 359 12.37 1.77 -20.48
N THR A 360 13.67 1.97 -20.35
CA THR A 360 14.41 3.07 -20.97
C THR A 360 14.79 2.72 -22.42
N ASP A 361 15.22 1.48 -22.66
CA ASP A 361 15.79 1.04 -23.93
C ASP A 361 14.74 0.47 -24.90
N ASP A 362 13.66 -0.16 -24.41
CA ASP A 362 12.62 -0.77 -25.24
C ASP A 362 11.41 0.17 -25.40
N ALA A 363 11.33 0.80 -26.58
CA ALA A 363 10.21 1.67 -26.93
C ALA A 363 8.86 0.96 -27.01
N ALA A 364 8.83 -0.32 -27.44
CA ALA A 364 7.58 -1.08 -27.57
C ALA A 364 7.02 -1.48 -26.20
N LEU A 365 7.90 -1.89 -25.27
CA LEU A 365 7.53 -2.17 -23.88
C LEU A 365 7.00 -0.91 -23.19
N ARG A 366 7.68 0.23 -23.39
CA ARG A 366 7.25 1.53 -22.87
C ARG A 366 5.87 1.94 -23.40
N GLU A 367 5.62 1.81 -24.70
CA GLU A 367 4.32 2.13 -25.30
C GLU A 367 3.21 1.19 -24.81
N SER A 368 3.52 -0.10 -24.64
CA SER A 368 2.59 -1.09 -24.08
C SER A 368 2.17 -0.74 -22.65
N LEU A 369 3.13 -0.37 -21.80
CA LEU A 369 2.82 0.09 -20.44
C LEU A 369 2.11 1.44 -20.43
N ASP A 370 2.49 2.38 -21.29
CA ASP A 370 1.80 3.66 -21.42
C ASP A 370 0.31 3.46 -21.73
N ARG A 371 -0.03 2.55 -22.67
CA ARG A 371 -1.42 2.18 -22.95
C ARG A 371 -2.13 1.59 -21.73
N ARG A 372 -1.47 0.74 -20.94
CA ARG A 372 -2.05 0.13 -19.73
C ARG A 372 -2.27 1.17 -18.63
N VAL A 373 -1.30 2.04 -18.38
CA VAL A 373 -1.38 3.12 -17.38
C VAL A 373 -2.46 4.12 -17.78
N ALA A 374 -2.50 4.52 -19.05
CA ALA A 374 -3.53 5.39 -19.59
C ALA A 374 -4.93 4.76 -19.50
N GLY A 375 -5.05 3.46 -19.82
CA GLY A 375 -6.30 2.71 -19.68
C GLY A 375 -6.77 2.58 -18.23
N ALA A 376 -5.85 2.34 -17.29
CA ALA A 376 -6.16 2.33 -15.86
C ALA A 376 -6.59 3.72 -15.36
N ALA A 377 -5.92 4.78 -15.82
CA ALA A 377 -6.30 6.16 -15.47
C ALA A 377 -7.66 6.55 -16.03
N ALA A 378 -7.98 6.16 -17.28
CA ALA A 378 -9.29 6.33 -17.88
C ALA A 378 -10.37 5.61 -17.08
N PHE A 379 -10.13 4.33 -16.74
CA PHE A 379 -11.04 3.55 -15.91
C PHE A 379 -11.27 4.20 -14.54
N LEU A 380 -10.22 4.69 -13.89
CA LEU A 380 -10.37 5.38 -12.60
C LEU A 380 -11.14 6.70 -12.74
N ALA A 381 -10.91 7.46 -13.80
CA ALA A 381 -11.66 8.68 -14.08
C ALA A 381 -13.16 8.38 -14.30
N ASP A 382 -13.48 7.40 -15.15
CA ASP A 382 -14.88 7.06 -15.45
C ASP A 382 -15.64 6.49 -14.25
N ASN A 383 -14.97 5.74 -13.38
CA ASN A 383 -15.63 5.04 -12.27
C ASN A 383 -15.54 5.77 -10.93
N TYR A 384 -14.57 6.67 -10.75
CA TYR A 384 -14.30 7.30 -9.45
C TYR A 384 -14.19 8.83 -9.47
N ALA A 385 -14.40 9.49 -10.63
CA ALA A 385 -14.40 10.96 -10.68
C ALA A 385 -15.49 11.57 -9.79
N ASN A 386 -16.65 10.91 -9.68
CA ASN A 386 -17.75 11.38 -8.84
C ASN A 386 -17.34 11.45 -7.37
N GLU A 387 -16.66 10.44 -6.85
CA GLU A 387 -16.13 10.36 -5.49
C GLU A 387 -15.10 11.45 -5.22
N ILE A 388 -14.25 11.77 -6.20
CA ILE A 388 -13.29 12.88 -6.07
C ILE A 388 -14.04 14.23 -6.03
N THR A 389 -15.07 14.40 -6.86
CA THR A 389 -15.86 15.65 -6.89
C THR A 389 -16.76 15.81 -5.68
N SER A 390 -17.22 14.70 -5.09
CA SER A 390 -18.07 14.73 -3.91
C SER A 390 -17.33 15.34 -2.72
N ILE A 391 -16.01 15.14 -2.64
CA ILE A 391 -15.13 15.80 -1.65
C ILE A 391 -15.32 17.32 -1.68
N ILE A 392 -15.47 17.94 -2.86
CA ILE A 392 -15.65 19.39 -2.99
C ILE A 392 -17.00 19.80 -2.39
N SER A 393 -18.08 19.13 -2.80
CA SER A 393 -19.42 19.42 -2.27
C SER A 393 -19.53 19.17 -0.76
N GLU A 394 -19.01 18.04 -0.27
CA GLU A 394 -19.01 17.68 1.15
C GLU A 394 -18.17 18.65 2.00
N THR A 395 -17.06 19.14 1.45
CA THR A 395 -16.22 20.13 2.11
C THR A 395 -16.95 21.47 2.27
N VAL A 396 -17.64 21.95 1.23
CA VAL A 396 -18.45 23.18 1.30
C VAL A 396 -19.67 23.01 2.21
N GLN A 397 -20.29 21.82 2.20
CA GLN A 397 -21.41 21.50 3.08
C GLN A 397 -21.03 21.53 4.57
N ARG A 398 -19.80 21.10 4.91
CA ARG A 398 -19.27 21.11 6.27
C ARG A 398 -18.98 22.50 6.83
N TRP A 399 -18.73 23.51 5.99
CA TRP A 399 -18.57 24.89 6.47
C TRP A 399 -19.89 25.43 7.03
N ASP A 400 -19.84 26.09 8.19
CA ASP A 400 -20.95 26.92 8.64
C ASP A 400 -21.19 28.01 7.58
N ALA A 401 -22.45 28.40 7.42
CA ALA A 401 -22.86 29.39 6.44
C ALA A 401 -22.15 30.75 6.66
N ASN A 402 -21.84 31.11 7.91
CA ASN A 402 -21.04 32.30 8.21
C ASN A 402 -19.59 32.16 7.76
N GLU A 403 -18.98 31.00 8.03
CA GLU A 403 -17.59 30.71 7.67
C GLU A 403 -17.41 30.67 6.16
N ALA A 404 -18.31 29.99 5.43
CA ALA A 404 -18.31 29.95 3.97
C ALA A 404 -18.44 31.37 3.38
N GLY A 405 -19.36 32.17 3.93
CA GLY A 405 -19.53 33.57 3.54
C GLY A 405 -18.26 34.39 3.74
N GLU A 406 -17.60 34.27 4.90
CA GLU A 406 -16.35 35.00 5.17
C GLU A 406 -15.22 34.55 4.24
N LYS A 407 -15.01 33.24 4.06
CA LYS A 407 -13.94 32.72 3.20
C LYS A 407 -14.11 33.14 1.74
N ILE A 408 -15.34 33.08 1.22
CA ILE A 408 -15.64 33.53 -0.13
C ILE A 408 -15.47 35.06 -0.23
N GLU A 409 -15.97 35.83 0.74
CA GLU A 409 -15.78 37.29 0.79
C GLU A 409 -14.30 37.67 0.82
N LEU A 410 -13.44 36.92 1.50
CA LEU A 410 -12.00 37.15 1.50
C LEU A 410 -11.34 36.89 0.15
N MET A 411 -11.89 35.95 -0.63
CA MET A 411 -11.34 35.59 -1.94
C MET A 411 -11.71 36.60 -3.02
N VAL A 412 -12.98 37.05 -3.06
CA VAL A 412 -13.49 37.94 -4.13
C VAL A 412 -13.77 39.37 -3.69
N GLY A 413 -13.67 39.67 -2.39
CA GLY A 413 -14.14 40.93 -1.81
C GLY A 413 -13.38 42.16 -2.31
N LYS A 414 -12.10 42.04 -2.64
CA LYS A 414 -11.32 43.13 -3.26
C LYS A 414 -11.98 43.58 -4.57
N ASP A 415 -12.27 42.63 -5.45
CA ASP A 415 -12.84 42.92 -6.77
C ASP A 415 -14.27 43.46 -6.65
N LEU A 416 -15.03 42.98 -5.67
CA LEU A 416 -16.36 43.54 -5.37
C LEU A 416 -16.30 44.99 -4.84
N GLN A 417 -15.26 45.37 -4.09
CA GLN A 417 -15.10 46.76 -3.67
C GLN A 417 -14.73 47.69 -4.84
N TYR A 418 -14.06 47.18 -5.88
CA TYR A 418 -13.83 47.97 -7.11
C TYR A 418 -15.13 48.30 -7.82
N ILE A 419 -16.11 47.38 -7.83
CA ILE A 419 -17.45 47.68 -8.37
C ILE A 419 -18.05 48.87 -7.63
N ARG A 420 -17.99 48.90 -6.29
CA ARG A 420 -18.50 50.02 -5.49
C ARG A 420 -17.75 51.34 -5.70
N LEU A 421 -16.43 51.28 -5.88
CA LEU A 421 -15.64 52.46 -6.24
C LEU A 421 -16.09 53.01 -7.60
N ASN A 422 -16.21 52.13 -8.58
CA ASN A 422 -16.67 52.46 -9.93
C ASN A 422 -18.11 52.97 -9.93
N GLY A 423 -19.01 52.41 -9.12
CA GLY A 423 -20.37 52.88 -8.96
C GLY A 423 -20.47 54.33 -8.54
N THR A 424 -19.64 54.75 -7.57
CA THR A 424 -19.58 56.14 -7.14
C THR A 424 -19.01 57.06 -8.24
N ILE A 425 -17.95 56.65 -8.93
CA ILE A 425 -17.29 57.46 -9.96
C ILE A 425 -18.16 57.58 -11.21
N VAL A 426 -18.63 56.45 -11.74
CA VAL A 426 -19.49 56.38 -12.93
C VAL A 426 -20.82 57.05 -12.65
N GLY A 427 -21.40 56.83 -11.47
CA GLY A 427 -22.60 57.56 -11.02
C GLY A 427 -22.39 59.06 -11.05
N ALA A 428 -21.25 59.55 -10.55
CA ALA A 428 -20.96 60.99 -10.56
C ALA A 428 -20.78 61.57 -11.97
N LEU A 429 -20.07 60.86 -12.85
CA LEU A 429 -19.93 61.26 -14.24
C LEU A 429 -21.28 61.26 -14.98
N ALA A 430 -22.10 60.24 -14.77
CA ALA A 430 -23.44 60.16 -15.34
C ALA A 430 -24.33 61.30 -14.85
N GLY A 431 -24.34 61.57 -13.55
CA GLY A 431 -25.08 62.70 -12.97
C GLY A 431 -24.65 64.04 -13.54
N LEU A 432 -23.35 64.25 -13.72
CA LEU A 432 -22.80 65.46 -14.34
C LEU A 432 -23.30 65.62 -15.77
N VAL A 433 -23.23 64.55 -16.58
CA VAL A 433 -23.66 64.57 -17.98
C VAL A 433 -25.17 64.80 -18.09
N ILE A 434 -25.96 64.09 -17.29
CA ILE A 434 -27.43 64.26 -17.25
C ILE A 434 -27.78 65.69 -16.88
N TYR A 435 -27.11 66.27 -15.87
CA TYR A 435 -27.35 67.65 -15.48
C TYR A 435 -26.94 68.65 -16.56
N ALA A 436 -25.78 68.46 -17.19
CA ALA A 436 -25.31 69.33 -18.27
C ALA A 436 -26.27 69.33 -19.47
N VAL A 437 -26.75 68.15 -19.88
CA VAL A 437 -27.73 68.01 -20.95
C VAL A 437 -29.08 68.63 -20.54
N SER A 438 -29.54 68.36 -19.32
CA SER A 438 -30.79 68.93 -18.81
C SER A 438 -30.73 70.46 -18.75
N HIS A 439 -29.61 71.03 -18.31
CA HIS A 439 -29.42 72.47 -18.23
C HIS A 439 -29.35 73.09 -19.64
N ALA A 440 -28.68 72.44 -20.60
CA ALA A 440 -28.62 72.89 -21.99
C ALA A 440 -29.98 72.84 -22.71
N LEU A 441 -30.82 71.85 -22.42
CA LEU A 441 -32.11 71.66 -23.08
C LEU A 441 -33.25 72.46 -22.45
N PHE A 442 -33.27 72.58 -21.12
CA PHE A 442 -34.43 73.11 -20.39
C PHE A 442 -34.18 74.43 -19.65
N GLY A 443 -32.94 74.91 -19.59
CA GLY A 443 -32.61 76.26 -19.10
C GLY A 443 -33.26 76.63 -17.77
N LEU A 444 -33.12 75.77 -16.74
CA LEU A 444 -33.41 76.15 -15.36
C LEU A 444 -32.28 77.00 -14.79
#